data_AF-A0A4V5P1Q6-F1
#
_entry.id   AF-A0A4V5P1Q6-F1
#
_cell.length_a   1.000
_cell.length_b   1.000
_cell.length_c   1.000
_cell.angle_alpha   90.00
_cell.angle_beta   90.00
_cell.angle_gamma   90.00
#
_symmetry.space_group_name_H-M   'P 1'
#
loop_
_entity.id
_entity.type
_entity.pdbx_description
1 polymer ?
#
loop_
_entity_poly.entity_id
_entity_poly.type
_entity_poly.pdbx_seq_one_letter_code
_entity_poly.pdbx_strand_id
1 'polypeptide(L)' 'MIGNEVHPVENMELLSEIIQLKTEKNKLYRQSGPNSSGYLDVSLRLNLLMTKYIDEKIENLAK' A
#
# COMPACT_ATOMS: atom_id res chain seq x y z
N MET A 1 13.49 -31.79 -14.26
CA MET A 1 13.28 -31.15 -12.95
C MET A 1 12.67 -29.78 -13.24
N ILE A 2 11.37 -29.62 -13.02
CA ILE A 2 10.69 -28.33 -13.22
C ILE A 2 11.15 -27.44 -12.07
N GLY A 3 11.81 -26.33 -12.39
CA GLY A 3 12.29 -25.38 -11.40
C GLY A 3 11.11 -24.90 -10.57
N ASN A 4 11.19 -25.10 -9.25
CA ASN A 4 10.33 -24.38 -8.33
C ASN A 4 10.72 -22.90 -8.46
N GLU A 5 10.00 -22.15 -9.30
CA GLU A 5 9.99 -20.70 -9.21
C GLU A 5 9.53 -20.36 -7.79
N VAL A 6 10.47 -19.93 -6.96
CA VAL A 6 10.16 -19.41 -5.63
C VAL A 6 9.48 -18.07 -5.88
N HIS A 7 8.15 -18.08 -6.03
CA HIS A 7 7.39 -16.84 -6.04
C HIS A 7 7.68 -16.14 -4.71
N PRO A 8 8.24 -14.93 -4.73
CA PRO A 8 8.51 -14.21 -3.50
C PRO A 8 7.19 -14.00 -2.76
N VAL A 9 7.22 -14.36 -1.47
CA VAL A 9 6.04 -14.34 -0.60
C VAL A 9 5.46 -12.93 -0.58
N GLU A 10 4.16 -12.82 -0.88
CA GLU A 10 3.42 -11.57 -0.88
C GLU A 10 3.43 -10.93 0.51
N ASN A 11 3.70 -9.62 0.59
CA ASN A 11 3.67 -8.89 1.85
C ASN A 11 2.22 -8.55 2.23
N MET A 12 1.51 -9.53 2.77
CA MET A 12 0.09 -9.42 3.12
C MET A 12 -0.18 -8.40 4.22
N GLU A 13 0.78 -8.16 5.12
CA GLU A 13 0.66 -7.14 6.17
C GLU A 13 0.63 -5.73 5.57
N LEU A 14 1.58 -5.44 4.67
CA LEU A 14 1.64 -4.18 3.93
C LEU A 14 0.38 -3.94 3.10
N LEU A 15 -0.11 -4.97 2.39
CA LEU A 15 -1.34 -4.90 1.62
C LEU A 15 -2.57 -4.63 2.49
N SER A 16 -2.66 -5.29 3.66
CA SER A 16 -3.74 -5.06 4.61
C SER A 16 -3.75 -3.61 5.12
N GLU A 17 -2.58 -3.07 5.48
CA GLU A 17 -2.47 -1.67 5.92
C GLU A 17 -2.85 -0.68 4.81
N ILE A 18 -2.41 -0.93 3.56
CA ILE A 18 -2.81 -0.13 2.39
C ILE A 18 -4.34 -0.13 2.20
N ILE A 19 -5.00 -1.27 2.35
CA ILE A 19 -6.47 -1.38 2.22
C ILE A 19 -7.18 -0.61 3.34
N GLN A 20 -6.68 -0.71 4.57
CA GLN A 20 -7.24 0.01 5.71
C GLN A 20 -7.12 1.53 5.51
N LEU A 21 -5.93 2.02 5.16
CA LEU A 21 -5.71 3.45 4.90
C LEU A 21 -6.52 3.97 3.71
N LYS A 22 -6.72 3.17 2.65
CA LYS A 22 -7.63 3.55 1.54
C LYS A 22 -9.07 3.74 2.03
N THR A 23 -9.53 2.85 2.89
CA THR A 23 -10.88 2.91 3.46
C THR A 23 -11.04 4.14 4.36
N GLU A 24 -10.05 4.38 5.23
CA GLU A 24 -10.03 5.55 6.11
C GLU A 24 -9.95 6.87 5.32
N LYS A 25 -9.09 6.95 4.30
CA LYS A 25 -8.99 8.12 3.42
C LYS A 25 -10.33 8.46 2.78
N ASN A 26 -11.04 7.46 2.26
CA ASN A 26 -12.36 7.66 1.65
C ASN A 26 -13.40 8.13 2.67
N LYS A 27 -13.35 7.63 3.91
CA LYS A 27 -14.18 8.11 5.00
C LYS A 27 -13.89 9.57 5.31
N LEU A 28 -12.62 9.94 5.47
CA LEU A 28 -12.19 11.30 5.76
C LEU A 28 -12.53 12.29 4.64
N TYR A 29 -12.41 11.86 3.38
CA TYR A 29 -12.86 12.64 2.23
C TYR A 29 -14.33 13.02 2.33
N ARG A 30 -15.18 12.04 2.64
CA ARG A 30 -16.63 12.25 2.76
C ARG A 30 -17.03 13.07 3.99
N GLN A 31 -16.27 12.95 5.08
CA GLN A 31 -16.60 13.59 6.35
C GLN A 31 -16.07 15.03 6.47
N SER A 32 -14.84 15.25 6.02
CA SER A 32 -14.07 16.46 6.30
C SER A 32 -13.45 17.10 5.05
N GLY A 33 -13.57 16.43 3.90
CA GLY A 33 -13.00 16.87 2.65
C GLY A 33 -11.50 16.58 2.51
N PRO A 34 -10.93 16.85 1.32
CA PRO A 34 -9.54 16.54 1.01
C PRO A 34 -8.52 17.50 1.67
N ASN A 35 -8.98 18.62 2.22
CA ASN A 35 -8.10 19.62 2.83
C ASN A 35 -7.97 19.47 4.35
N SER A 36 -8.63 18.46 4.95
CA SER A 36 -8.48 18.21 6.38
C SER A 36 -7.11 17.64 6.69
N SER A 37 -6.54 17.99 7.84
CA SER A 37 -5.24 17.48 8.28
C SER A 37 -5.22 15.95 8.33
N GLY A 38 -6.30 15.33 8.80
CA GLY A 38 -6.43 13.87 8.82
C GLY A 38 -6.43 13.23 7.43
N TYR A 39 -7.14 13.83 6.47
CA TYR A 39 -7.12 13.32 5.09
C TYR A 39 -5.72 13.42 4.47
N LEU A 40 -5.03 14.54 4.69
CA LEU A 40 -3.68 14.78 4.19
C LEU A 40 -2.66 13.81 4.79
N ASP A 41 -2.73 13.58 6.10
CA ASP A 41 -1.84 12.63 6.79
C ASP A 41 -2.01 11.20 6.26
N VAL A 42 -3.26 10.72 6.19
CA VAL A 42 -3.57 9.39 5.64
C VAL A 42 -3.15 9.29 4.18
N SER A 43 -3.30 10.37 3.39
CA SER A 43 -2.86 10.40 1.99
C SER A 43 -1.35 10.25 1.85
N LEU A 44 -0.57 10.93 2.71
CA LEU A 44 0.88 10.84 2.72
C LEU A 44 1.35 9.44 3.12
N ARG A 45 0.79 8.89 4.21
CA ARG A 45 1.09 7.52 4.66
C ARG A 45 0.77 6.49 3.59
N LEU A 46 -0.40 6.59 2.97
CA LEU A 46 -0.81 5.69 1.89
C LEU A 46 0.16 5.76 0.70
N ASN A 47 0.64 6.96 0.34
CA ASN A 47 1.62 7.12 -0.73
C ASN A 47 2.93 6.38 -0.41
N LEU A 48 3.45 6.54 0.81
CA LEU A 48 4.68 5.87 1.24
C LEU A 48 4.55 4.34 1.18
N LEU A 49 3.45 3.78 1.70
CA LEU A 49 3.24 2.33 1.68
C LEU A 49 3.04 1.77 0.27
N MET A 50 2.33 2.51 -0.59
CA MET A 50 2.16 2.13 -2.00
C MET A 50 3.51 2.12 -2.74
N THR A 51 4.37 3.13 -2.51
CA THR A 51 5.73 3.16 -3.06
C THR A 51 6.54 1.96 -2.57
N LYS A 52 6.54 1.70 -1.26
CA LYS A 52 7.23 0.52 -0.69
C LYS A 52 6.75 -0.79 -1.32
N TYR A 53 5.44 -0.96 -1.50
CA TYR A 53 4.89 -2.16 -2.12
C TYR A 53 5.34 -2.30 -3.59
N ILE A 54 5.37 -1.20 -4.34
CA ILE A 54 5.86 -1.21 -5.73
C ILE A 54 7.35 -1.57 -5.77
N ASP A 55 8.17 -1.01 -4.88
CA ASP A 55 9.60 -1.31 -4.79
C ASP A 55 9.81 -2.80 -4.47
N GLU A 56 9.06 -3.37 -3.52
CA GLU A 56 9.07 -4.82 -3.22
C GLU A 56 8.74 -5.65 -4.46
N LYS A 57 7.77 -5.21 -5.29
CA LYS A 57 7.45 -5.90 -6.56
C LYS A 57 8.54 -5.78 -7.60
N ILE A 58 9.16 -4.62 -7.74
CA ILE A 58 10.27 -4.41 -8.68
C ILE A 58 11.46 -5.29 -8.28
N GLU A 59 11.84 -5.31 -7.00
CA GLU A 59 12.91 -6.18 -6.49
C GLU A 59 12.62 -7.66 -6.73
N ASN A 60 11.37 -8.07 -6.59
CA ASN A 60 10.93 -9.44 -6.81
C ASN A 60 10.95 -9.85 -8.29
N LEU A 61 10.80 -8.91 -9.22
CA LEU A 61 10.92 -9.16 -10.67
C LEU A 61 12.38 -9.16 -11.15
N ALA A 62 13.29 -8.54 -10.41
CA ALA A 62 14.71 -8.48 -10.72
C ALA A 62 15.53 -9.66 -10.17
N LYS A 63 14.89 -10.57 -9.42
CA LYS A 63 15.47 -11.79 -8.85
C LYS A 63 15.08 -13.00 -9.69
#